data_AF-M2NGR6-F1
#
_entry.id   AF-M2NGR6-F1
#
_cell.length_a   1.000
_cell.length_b   1.000
_cell.length_c   1.000
_cell.angle_alpha   90.00
_cell.angle_beta   90.00
_cell.angle_gamma   90.00
#
_symmetry.space_group_name_H-M   'P 1'
#
loop_
_entity.id
_entity.type
_entity.pdbx_description
1 polymer ?
#
loop_
_entity_poly.entity_id
_entity_poly.type
_entity_poly.pdbx_seq_one_letter_code
_entity_poly.pdbx_strand_id
1 'polypeptide(L)'
;MDATSDRFTEQLHTLYDPVPRHSHGSSNLLEEPSLRSGAANAALDTAPSLVALAIAALHRAGPHYARRTDAFWCFCAGSWSGYRYDEAVKAASTLLSKQLSVANDVLFAADRLLEAISLLKREGDTRDAEDLMNALELFHVGVCA
;
A
#
# COMPACT_ATOMS: atom_id res chain seq x y z
N MET A 1 24.60 -51.60 34.63
CA MET A 1 23.84 -50.97 35.71
C MET A 1 24.37 -49.56 35.87
N ASP A 2 23.80 -48.48 35.36
CA ASP A 2 22.74 -48.12 34.39
C ASP A 2 23.03 -46.62 34.13
N ALA A 3 23.17 -46.14 32.88
CA ALA A 3 22.09 -45.73 31.98
C ALA A 3 21.12 -44.77 32.69
N THR A 4 21.19 -43.45 32.50
CA THR A 4 20.56 -42.65 31.42
C THR A 4 20.66 -41.19 31.92
N SER A 5 20.85 -40.16 31.11
CA SER A 5 19.80 -39.62 30.27
C SER A 5 20.31 -38.38 29.54
N ASP A 6 20.13 -38.40 28.21
CA ASP A 6 19.58 -37.32 27.38
C ASP A 6 20.28 -35.94 27.39
N ARG A 7 20.60 -35.32 26.24
CA ARG A 7 20.04 -35.49 24.90
C ARG A 7 20.78 -34.57 23.92
N PHE A 8 20.99 -35.07 22.70
CA PHE A 8 21.28 -34.35 21.44
C PHE A 8 22.61 -33.56 21.39
N THR A 9 23.53 -33.80 20.45
CA THR A 9 23.26 -34.00 19.02
C THR A 9 24.48 -34.67 18.37
N GLU A 10 24.44 -36.00 18.23
CA GLU A 10 25.17 -36.66 17.14
C GLU A 10 24.28 -36.60 15.90
N GLN A 11 24.68 -35.79 14.92
CA GLN A 11 24.44 -36.10 13.51
C GLN A 11 25.68 -35.65 12.74
N LEU A 12 26.70 -36.50 12.86
CA LEU A 12 27.83 -36.60 11.94
C LEU A 12 27.33 -36.79 10.51
N HIS A 13 28.02 -36.10 9.59
CA HIS A 13 28.46 -36.59 8.27
C HIS A 13 27.35 -36.99 7.27
N THR A 14 27.32 -36.60 6.01
CA THR A 14 28.30 -36.04 5.06
C THR A 14 27.51 -35.97 3.74
N LEU A 15 27.86 -35.05 2.84
CA LEU A 15 28.36 -35.37 1.49
C LEU A 15 28.32 -34.09 0.60
N TYR A 16 29.52 -33.55 0.35
CA TYR A 16 30.00 -32.84 -0.86
C TYR A 16 29.36 -31.48 -1.25
N ASP A 17 30.09 -30.41 -1.59
CA ASP A 17 31.54 -30.08 -1.61
C ASP A 17 31.63 -28.53 -1.78
N PRO A 18 32.76 -27.85 -1.47
CA PRO A 18 32.83 -26.39 -1.42
C PRO A 18 33.17 -25.76 -2.78
N VAL A 19 32.39 -24.75 -3.21
CA VAL A 19 32.75 -23.91 -4.36
C VAL A 19 33.83 -22.89 -3.94
N PRO A 20 34.89 -22.64 -4.73
CA PRO A 20 36.12 -22.01 -4.25
C PRO A 20 35.94 -20.55 -3.83
N ARG A 21 36.58 -20.20 -2.70
CA ARG A 21 36.84 -18.81 -2.33
C ARG A 21 37.93 -18.25 -3.24
N HIS A 22 37.58 -17.31 -4.11
CA HIS A 22 38.54 -16.32 -4.58
C HIS A 22 38.42 -15.07 -3.73
N SER A 23 39.19 -15.03 -2.64
CA SER A 23 39.53 -13.79 -1.95
C SER A 23 40.67 -13.12 -2.70
N HIS A 24 40.41 -12.03 -3.41
CA HIS A 24 41.39 -10.98 -3.65
C HIS A 24 40.66 -9.66 -3.94
N GLY A 25 40.98 -8.62 -3.17
CA GLY A 25 40.69 -7.24 -3.56
C GLY A 25 39.87 -6.47 -2.54
N SER A 26 40.57 -5.84 -1.61
CA SER A 26 40.04 -4.82 -0.72
C SER A 26 39.58 -3.58 -1.50
N SER A 27 38.61 -2.87 -0.90
CA SER A 27 38.32 -1.44 -1.03
C SER A 27 37.17 -0.98 -1.95
N ASN A 28 36.05 -0.71 -1.28
CA ASN A 28 35.16 0.46 -1.37
C ASN A 28 34.49 0.88 -2.69
N LEU A 29 33.19 1.17 -2.53
CA LEU A 29 32.33 2.04 -3.33
C LEU A 29 32.02 1.53 -4.72
N LEU A 30 30.79 1.03 -4.90
CA LEU A 30 29.87 1.50 -5.93
C LEU A 30 28.48 0.92 -5.59
N GLU A 31 27.66 1.83 -5.05
CA GLU A 31 26.20 1.89 -5.06
C GLU A 31 25.42 0.60 -5.39
N GLU A 32 24.60 0.19 -4.43
CA GLU A 32 23.32 -0.47 -4.71
C GLU A 32 22.22 0.61 -4.69
N PRO A 33 21.80 1.20 -5.83
CA PRO A 33 20.62 2.05 -5.85
C PRO A 33 19.58 1.40 -6.77
N SER A 34 18.82 0.40 -6.29
CA SER A 34 17.58 0.04 -7.02
C SER A 34 16.52 -0.74 -6.25
N LEU A 35 16.84 -1.48 -5.19
CA LEU A 35 15.80 -2.26 -4.50
C LEU A 35 14.86 -1.43 -3.62
N ARG A 36 15.28 -0.26 -3.13
CA ARG A 36 14.41 0.65 -2.35
C ARG A 36 13.56 1.58 -3.21
N SER A 37 14.07 1.99 -4.38
CA SER A 37 13.38 2.92 -5.30
C SER A 37 12.15 2.26 -5.94
N GLY A 38 12.21 0.95 -6.25
CA GLY A 38 11.07 0.22 -6.79
C GLY A 38 9.88 0.11 -5.84
N ALA A 39 10.13 -0.05 -4.52
CA ALA A 39 9.08 -0.16 -3.51
C ALA A 39 8.37 1.19 -3.24
N ALA A 40 9.14 2.28 -3.13
CA ALA A 40 8.60 3.62 -2.95
C ALA A 40 7.76 4.08 -4.17
N ASN A 41 8.25 3.84 -5.39
CA ASN A 41 7.46 4.14 -6.60
C ASN A 41 6.19 3.27 -6.69
N ALA A 42 6.26 1.99 -6.29
CA ALA A 42 5.07 1.14 -6.25
C ALA A 42 4.03 1.62 -5.24
N ALA A 43 4.43 2.20 -4.11
CA ALA A 43 3.53 2.73 -3.10
C ALA A 43 2.79 3.99 -3.56
N LEU A 44 3.52 4.91 -4.19
CA LEU A 44 2.96 6.13 -4.78
C LEU A 44 2.02 5.86 -5.96
N ASP A 45 2.16 4.74 -6.65
CA ASP A 45 1.19 4.30 -7.67
C ASP A 45 0.00 3.52 -7.07
N THR A 46 0.22 2.78 -5.97
CA THR A 46 -0.79 1.92 -5.33
C THR A 46 -1.76 2.73 -4.45
N ALA A 47 -1.27 3.69 -3.67
CA ALA A 47 -2.13 4.48 -2.78
C ALA A 47 -3.21 5.28 -3.54
N PRO A 48 -2.89 6.02 -4.62
CA PRO A 48 -3.92 6.66 -5.45
C PRO A 48 -4.90 5.66 -6.08
N SER A 49 -4.46 4.46 -6.43
CA SER A 49 -5.34 3.39 -6.96
C SER A 49 -6.34 2.88 -5.91
N LEU A 50 -5.91 2.74 -4.65
CA LEU A 50 -6.79 2.41 -3.52
C LEU A 50 -7.80 3.55 -3.24
N VAL A 51 -7.35 4.80 -3.33
CA VAL A 51 -8.22 5.98 -3.21
C VAL A 51 -9.28 5.99 -4.33
N ALA A 52 -8.90 5.71 -5.58
CA ALA A 52 -9.84 5.62 -6.69
C ALA A 52 -10.91 4.53 -6.48
N LEU A 53 -10.53 3.36 -5.94
CA LEU A 53 -11.48 2.30 -5.55
C LEU A 53 -12.45 2.76 -4.46
N ALA A 54 -11.95 3.48 -3.46
CA ALA A 54 -12.79 4.03 -2.39
C ALA A 54 -13.81 5.04 -2.95
N ILE A 55 -13.35 5.99 -3.78
CA ILE A 55 -14.21 7.00 -4.41
C ILE A 55 -15.28 6.34 -5.28
N ALA A 56 -14.91 5.36 -6.10
CA ALA A 56 -15.85 4.63 -6.93
C ALA A 56 -16.96 3.94 -6.09
N ALA A 57 -16.59 3.34 -4.95
CA ALA A 57 -17.56 2.74 -4.04
C ALA A 57 -18.47 3.81 -3.39
N LEU A 58 -17.92 4.96 -3.00
CA LEU A 58 -18.70 6.09 -2.45
C LEU A 58 -19.65 6.71 -3.49
N HIS A 59 -19.23 6.84 -4.75
CA HIS A 59 -20.08 7.29 -5.84
C HIS A 59 -21.27 6.35 -6.03
N ARG A 60 -21.03 5.03 -5.94
CA ARG A 60 -22.07 4.00 -6.00
C ARG A 60 -22.97 3.97 -4.77
N ALA A 61 -22.45 4.30 -3.59
CA ALA A 61 -23.22 4.43 -2.35
C ALA A 61 -24.26 5.58 -2.43
N GLY A 62 -23.98 6.61 -3.24
CA GLY A 62 -24.98 7.58 -3.69
C GLY A 62 -24.51 9.04 -3.70
N PRO A 63 -25.37 9.97 -4.18
CA PRO A 63 -25.00 11.37 -4.41
C PRO A 63 -24.56 12.15 -3.16
N HIS A 64 -25.01 11.72 -1.98
CA HIS A 64 -24.58 12.30 -0.71
C HIS A 64 -23.09 12.05 -0.45
N TYR A 65 -22.62 10.84 -0.71
CA TYR A 65 -21.22 10.46 -0.52
C TYR A 65 -20.35 10.98 -1.67
N ALA A 66 -20.84 10.90 -2.91
CA ALA A 66 -20.13 11.38 -4.10
C ALA A 66 -19.68 12.85 -3.97
N ARG A 67 -20.59 13.74 -3.54
CA ARG A 67 -20.28 15.18 -3.38
C ARG A 67 -19.20 15.48 -2.34
N ARG A 68 -18.97 14.56 -1.41
CA ARG A 68 -17.94 14.74 -0.38
C ARG A 68 -16.58 14.20 -0.82
N THR A 69 -16.52 13.43 -1.92
CA THR A 69 -15.27 12.84 -2.40
C THR A 69 -14.29 13.85 -2.98
N ASP A 70 -14.73 15.09 -3.24
CA ASP A 70 -13.85 16.19 -3.69
C ASP A 70 -12.71 16.45 -2.70
N ALA A 71 -12.89 16.14 -1.41
CA ALA A 71 -11.82 16.22 -0.41
C ALA A 71 -10.60 15.34 -0.76
N PHE A 72 -10.80 14.23 -1.47
CA PHE A 72 -9.71 13.32 -1.88
C PHE A 72 -8.99 13.79 -3.14
N TRP A 73 -9.58 14.70 -3.93
CA TRP A 73 -8.93 15.26 -5.11
C TRP A 73 -7.66 16.02 -4.73
N CYS A 74 -7.67 16.78 -3.64
CA CYS A 74 -6.49 17.52 -3.16
C CYS A 74 -5.27 16.61 -2.92
N PHE A 75 -5.50 15.40 -2.40
CA PHE A 75 -4.46 14.38 -2.25
C PHE A 75 -3.97 13.88 -3.61
N CYS A 76 -4.89 13.50 -4.51
CA CYS A 76 -4.52 12.94 -5.81
C CYS A 76 -3.86 13.96 -6.76
N ALA A 77 -4.15 15.26 -6.62
CA ALA A 77 -3.65 16.31 -7.51
C ALA A 77 -2.12 16.44 -7.54
N GLY A 78 -1.42 15.97 -6.50
CA GLY A 78 0.04 15.90 -6.47
C GLY A 78 0.62 14.86 -7.44
N SER A 79 -0.14 13.82 -7.77
CA SER A 79 0.31 12.68 -8.58
C SER A 79 -0.41 12.56 -9.92
N TRP A 80 -1.67 12.99 -10.01
CA TRP A 80 -2.54 12.78 -11.15
C TRP A 80 -3.11 14.10 -11.69
N SER A 81 -3.25 14.19 -13.01
CA SER A 81 -4.10 15.20 -13.64
C SER A 81 -5.58 14.89 -13.39
N GLY A 82 -6.46 15.90 -13.51
CA GLY A 82 -7.90 15.69 -13.34
C GLY A 82 -8.45 14.63 -14.30
N TYR A 83 -7.96 14.62 -15.55
CA TYR A 83 -8.30 13.58 -16.52
C TYR A 83 -7.88 12.18 -16.05
N ARG A 84 -6.65 12.01 -15.56
CA ARG A 84 -6.15 10.71 -15.06
C ARG A 84 -6.96 10.24 -13.85
N TYR A 85 -7.36 11.16 -12.98
CA TYR A 85 -8.22 10.86 -11.84
C TYR A 85 -9.60 10.38 -12.28
N ASP A 86 -10.25 11.07 -13.20
CA ASP A 86 -11.55 10.66 -13.73
C ASP A 86 -11.50 9.30 -14.42
N GLU A 87 -10.45 9.04 -15.21
CA GLU A 87 -10.23 7.72 -15.82
C GLU A 87 -9.98 6.63 -14.77
N ALA A 88 -9.17 6.92 -13.75
CA ALA A 88 -8.88 5.96 -12.69
C ALA A 88 -10.13 5.61 -11.87
N VAL A 89 -10.97 6.60 -11.53
CA VAL A 89 -12.24 6.37 -10.82
C VAL A 89 -13.22 5.57 -11.70
N LYS A 90 -13.32 5.89 -12.99
CA LYS A 90 -14.13 5.11 -13.94
C LYS A 90 -13.63 3.68 -14.07
N ALA A 91 -12.33 3.46 -14.24
CA ALA A 91 -11.75 2.13 -14.30
C ALA A 91 -11.99 1.35 -13.01
N ALA A 92 -11.78 1.98 -11.86
CA ALA A 92 -12.04 1.40 -10.54
C ALA A 92 -13.50 0.97 -10.37
N SER A 93 -14.46 1.75 -10.89
CA SER A 93 -15.89 1.40 -10.83
C SER A 93 -16.22 0.07 -11.52
N THR A 94 -15.46 -0.31 -12.56
CA THR A 94 -15.62 -1.59 -13.27
C THR A 94 -15.07 -2.78 -12.50
N LEU A 95 -14.16 -2.54 -11.54
CA LEU A 95 -13.55 -3.57 -10.71
C LEU A 95 -14.39 -3.90 -9.47
N LEU A 96 -15.35 -3.04 -9.12
CA LEU A 96 -16.21 -3.27 -7.97
C LEU A 96 -17.16 -4.43 -8.24
N SER A 97 -17.22 -5.37 -7.30
CA SER A 97 -18.24 -6.42 -7.30
C SER A 97 -19.65 -5.83 -7.20
N LYS A 98 -20.68 -6.63 -7.50
CA LYS A 98 -22.08 -6.18 -7.41
C LYS A 98 -22.36 -5.53 -6.05
N GLN A 99 -23.00 -4.37 -6.07
CA GLN A 99 -23.39 -3.66 -4.84
C GLN A 99 -24.30 -4.54 -3.99
N LEU A 100 -23.90 -4.75 -2.74
CA LEU A 100 -24.70 -5.48 -1.75
C LEU A 100 -25.59 -4.52 -0.94
N SER A 101 -25.03 -3.41 -0.47
CA SER A 101 -25.72 -2.36 0.26
C SER A 101 -24.91 -1.07 0.26
N VAL A 102 -25.56 0.06 0.54
CA VAL A 102 -24.89 1.36 0.75
C VAL A 102 -23.87 1.28 1.89
N ALA A 103 -24.23 0.64 3.01
CA ALA A 103 -23.36 0.51 4.17
C ALA A 103 -22.08 -0.29 3.84
N ASN A 104 -22.20 -1.36 3.04
CA ASN A 104 -21.03 -2.15 2.62
C ASN A 104 -20.10 -1.36 1.70
N ASP A 105 -20.63 -0.53 0.81
CA ASP A 105 -19.80 0.32 -0.05
C ASP A 105 -19.05 1.40 0.76
N VAL A 106 -19.69 1.98 1.78
CA VAL A 106 -19.05 2.95 2.69
C VAL A 106 -17.96 2.29 3.53
N LEU A 107 -18.22 1.10 4.09
CA LEU A 107 -17.22 0.34 4.84
C LEU A 107 -16.05 -0.06 3.95
N PHE A 108 -16.31 -0.58 2.75
CA PHE A 108 -15.28 -0.91 1.78
C PHE A 108 -14.41 0.30 1.44
N ALA A 109 -15.02 1.46 1.19
CA ALA A 109 -14.29 2.68 0.92
C ALA A 109 -13.39 3.09 2.09
N ALA A 110 -13.90 3.04 3.32
CA ALA A 110 -13.11 3.33 4.52
C ALA A 110 -11.90 2.38 4.65
N ASP A 111 -12.10 1.08 4.43
CA ASP A 111 -11.02 0.08 4.48
C ASP A 111 -9.92 0.37 3.44
N ARG A 112 -10.31 0.71 2.20
CA ARG A 112 -9.35 1.05 1.14
C ARG A 112 -8.55 2.31 1.48
N LEU A 113 -9.20 3.33 2.06
CA LEU A 113 -8.53 4.57 2.47
C LEU A 113 -7.55 4.33 3.63
N LEU A 114 -7.93 3.53 4.62
CA LEU A 114 -7.06 3.13 5.72
C LEU A 114 -5.87 2.28 5.25
N GLU A 115 -6.09 1.41 4.26
CA GLU A 115 -5.02 0.64 3.61
C GLU A 115 -4.03 1.57 2.89
N ALA A 116 -4.51 2.56 2.14
CA ALA A 116 -3.68 3.55 1.47
C ALA A 116 -2.83 4.36 2.47
N ILE A 117 -3.44 4.85 3.56
CA ILE A 117 -2.72 5.57 4.63
C ILE A 117 -1.65 4.66 5.25
N SER A 118 -2.00 3.41 5.54
CA SER A 118 -1.07 2.45 6.15
C SER A 118 0.11 2.13 5.22
N LEU A 119 -0.14 2.04 3.92
CA LEU A 119 0.87 1.86 2.89
C LEU A 119 1.84 3.04 2.87
N LEU A 120 1.34 4.27 2.77
CA LEU A 120 2.16 5.49 2.75
C LEU A 120 3.05 5.61 4.01
N LYS A 121 2.47 5.36 5.20
CA LYS A 121 3.22 5.37 6.46
C LYS A 121 4.35 4.32 6.49
N ARG A 122 4.10 3.13 5.95
CA ARG A 122 5.08 2.04 5.94
C ARG A 122 6.29 2.37 5.07
N GLU A 123 6.08 3.06 3.97
CA GLU A 123 7.11 3.37 2.96
C GLU A 123 7.86 4.67 3.28
N GLY A 124 7.40 5.43 4.30
CA GLY A 124 8.04 6.64 4.79
C GLY A 124 7.43 7.94 4.25
N ASP A 125 6.36 7.84 3.46
CA ASP A 125 5.62 8.97 2.89
C ASP A 125 4.63 9.55 3.93
N THR A 126 5.16 9.98 5.07
CA THR A 126 4.34 10.41 6.22
C THR A 126 3.48 11.63 5.91
N ARG A 127 4.00 12.55 5.09
CA ARG A 127 3.28 13.75 4.69
C ARG A 127 2.06 13.43 3.83
N ASP A 128 2.24 12.59 2.81
CA ASP A 128 1.13 12.13 1.96
C ASP A 128 0.10 11.34 2.77
N ALA A 129 0.54 10.55 3.75
CA ALA A 129 -0.37 9.87 4.68
C ALA A 129 -1.18 10.84 5.54
N GLU A 130 -0.56 11.93 6.02
CA GLU A 130 -1.23 13.00 6.77
C GLU A 130 -2.23 13.76 5.90
N ASP A 131 -1.86 14.09 4.66
CA ASP A 131 -2.75 14.75 3.70
C ASP A 131 -3.98 13.88 3.39
N LEU A 132 -3.80 12.57 3.22
CA LEU A 132 -4.91 11.63 3.02
C LEU A 132 -5.77 11.47 4.28
N MET A 133 -5.18 11.48 5.47
CA MET A 133 -5.93 11.50 6.73
C MET A 133 -6.76 12.78 6.87
N ASN A 134 -6.19 13.95 6.57
CA ASN A 134 -6.91 15.22 6.60
C ASN A 134 -8.09 15.22 5.62
N ALA A 135 -7.89 14.67 4.41
CA ALA A 135 -8.97 14.50 3.43
C ALA A 135 -10.10 13.60 3.96
N LEU A 136 -9.75 12.52 4.67
CA LEU A 136 -10.72 11.63 5.32
C LEU A 136 -11.50 12.35 6.43
N GLU A 137 -10.85 13.18 7.24
CA GLU A 137 -11.53 14.00 8.25
C GLU A 137 -12.51 15.00 7.61
N LEU A 138 -12.07 15.73 6.59
CA LEU A 138 -12.92 16.66 5.83
C LEU A 138 -14.14 15.97 5.22
N PHE A 139 -13.97 14.76 4.68
CA PHE A 139 -15.07 13.93 4.16
C PHE A 139 -16.14 13.66 5.24
N HIS A 140 -15.71 13.31 6.47
CA HIS A 140 -16.64 13.03 7.57
C HIS A 140 -17.38 14.30 8.03
N VAL A 141 -16.67 15.41 8.17
CA VAL A 141 -17.25 16.70 8.58
C VAL A 141 -18.14 17.29 7.47
N GLY A 142 -17.93 16.89 6.21
CA GLY A 142 -18.69 17.36 5.05
C GLY A 142 -18.26 18.75 4.57
N VAL A 143 -17.01 19.13 4.86
CA VAL A 143 -16.41 20.39 4.39
C VAL A 143 -15.70 20.11 3.08
N CYS A 144 -16.12 20.77 2.01
CA CYS A 144 -15.35 20.79 0.77
C CYS A 144 -14.21 21.80 0.94
N ALA A 145 -12.96 21.37 0.70
CA ALA A 145 -11.78 22.24 0.70
C ALA A 145 -11.79 23.20 -0.50
#